data_AF-A0A7Y5FM25-F1
#
_entry.id   AF-A0A7Y5FM25-F1
#
_cell.length_a   1.000
_cell.length_b   1.000
_cell.length_c   1.000
_cell.angle_alpha   90.00
_cell.angle_beta   90.00
_cell.angle_gamma   90.00
#
_symmetry.space_group_name_H-M   'P 1'
#
loop_
_entity.id
_entity.type
_entity.pdbx_description
1 polymer ?
#
loop_
_entity_poly.entity_id
_entity_poly.type
_entity_poly.pdbx_seq_one_letter_code
_entity_poly.pdbx_strand_id
1 'polypeptide(L)'
;MAIKKQYLKNSDVCKVTFRVPKEVGKTHNTASVLGDFNSWSGSAAEMTKLKKDGSFSTVLEIEKGKSYQFRYLLDGKVWYNDEEADATVTSPYGDSENAVLDLRN
;
A
#
# COMPACT_ATOMS: atom_id res chain seq x y z
N MET A 1 3.68 11.41 -4.98
CA MET A 1 2.39 11.11 -4.34
C MET A 1 2.10 9.64 -4.52
N ALA A 2 2.65 8.85 -3.63
CA ALA A 2 2.49 7.42 -3.59
C ALA A 2 1.18 6.99 -2.90
N ILE A 3 0.74 7.71 -1.85
CA ILE A 3 -0.49 7.41 -1.12
C ILE A 3 -1.43 8.63 -1.15
N LYS A 4 -2.68 8.41 -1.57
CA LYS A 4 -3.74 9.44 -1.53
C LYS A 4 -4.92 8.93 -0.70
N LYS A 5 -5.29 9.71 0.31
CA LYS A 5 -6.42 9.42 1.21
C LYS A 5 -7.60 10.31 0.85
N GLN A 6 -8.78 9.71 0.67
CA GLN A 6 -10.03 10.42 0.45
C GLN A 6 -11.06 9.99 1.49
N TYR A 7 -11.33 10.90 2.43
CA TYR A 7 -12.35 10.71 3.47
C TYR A 7 -13.73 11.09 2.91
N LEU A 8 -14.66 10.14 2.92
CA LEU A 8 -16.04 10.39 2.49
C LEU A 8 -16.88 10.84 3.70
N LYS A 9 -17.69 11.89 3.52
CA LYS A 9 -18.62 12.34 4.56
C LYS A 9 -19.62 11.22 4.87
N ASN A 10 -19.87 10.97 6.16
CA ASN A 10 -20.78 9.93 6.65
C ASN A 10 -20.39 8.49 6.26
N SER A 11 -19.12 8.23 6.00
CA SER A 11 -18.60 6.88 5.76
C SER A 11 -17.62 6.47 6.85
N ASP A 12 -17.64 5.19 7.23
CA ASP A 12 -16.66 4.60 8.15
C ASP A 12 -15.38 4.14 7.45
N VAL A 13 -15.30 4.35 6.13
CA VAL A 13 -14.12 4.01 5.33
C VAL A 13 -13.46 5.25 4.72
N CYS A 14 -12.14 5.18 4.60
CA CYS A 14 -11.32 6.06 3.79
C CYS A 14 -10.98 5.34 2.48
N LYS A 15 -11.19 6.02 1.35
CA LYS A 15 -10.74 5.53 0.04
C LYS A 15 -9.27 5.88 -0.12
N VAL A 16 -8.41 4.86 -0.11
CA VAL A 16 -6.95 5.00 -0.17
C VAL A 16 -6.46 4.51 -1.52
N THR A 17 -5.85 5.41 -2.30
CA THR A 17 -5.10 5.05 -3.50
C THR A 17 -3.66 4.78 -3.12
N PHE A 18 -3.20 3.58 -3.43
CA PHE A 18 -1.80 3.19 -3.32
C PHE A 18 -1.13 3.25 -4.69
N ARG A 19 0.16 3.58 -4.72
CA ARG A 19 0.93 3.68 -5.96
C ARG A 19 2.39 3.28 -5.74
N VAL A 20 2.85 2.33 -6.55
CA VAL A 20 4.29 2.04 -6.69
C VAL A 20 4.84 2.94 -7.81
N PRO A 21 5.88 3.76 -7.55
CA PRO A 21 6.38 4.73 -8.52
C PRO A 21 6.95 4.05 -9.77
N LYS A 22 6.96 4.77 -10.90
CA LYS A 22 7.41 4.25 -12.20
C LYS A 22 8.83 3.67 -12.19
N GLU A 23 9.74 4.22 -11.37
CA GLU A 23 11.13 3.76 -11.33
C GLU A 23 11.24 2.35 -10.75
N VAL A 24 10.36 2.01 -9.81
CA VAL A 24 10.22 0.66 -9.27
C VAL A 24 9.32 -0.18 -10.17
N GLY A 25 8.21 0.38 -10.66
CA GLY A 25 7.21 -0.37 -11.42
C GLY A 25 7.68 -0.84 -12.80
N LYS A 26 8.63 -0.14 -13.44
CA LYS A 26 9.19 -0.54 -14.74
C LYS A 26 10.03 -1.81 -14.66
N THR A 27 10.66 -2.09 -13.52
CA THR A 27 11.55 -3.23 -13.33
C THR A 27 10.83 -4.48 -12.80
N HIS A 28 9.53 -4.39 -12.55
CA HIS A 28 8.70 -5.48 -12.02
C HIS A 28 7.47 -5.70 -12.88
N ASN A 29 6.92 -6.92 -12.91
CA ASN A 29 5.76 -7.29 -13.73
C ASN A 29 4.45 -7.23 -12.95
N THR A 30 4.47 -7.60 -11.68
CA THR A 30 3.30 -7.58 -10.80
C THR A 30 3.59 -6.83 -9.50
N ALA A 31 2.53 -6.32 -8.88
CA ALA A 31 2.57 -5.71 -7.56
C ALA A 31 1.26 -5.99 -6.82
N SER A 32 1.35 -6.24 -5.52
CA SER A 32 0.22 -6.30 -4.61
C SER A 32 0.50 -5.44 -3.38
N VAL A 33 -0.54 -4.88 -2.76
CA VAL A 33 -0.43 -4.19 -1.46
C VAL A 33 -0.94 -5.12 -0.35
N LEU A 34 -0.10 -5.38 0.64
CA LEU A 34 -0.39 -6.32 1.73
C LEU A 34 -0.30 -5.55 3.04
N GLY A 35 -1.27 -5.73 3.92
CA GLY A 35 -1.28 -5.06 5.21
C GLY A 35 -2.36 -5.56 6.13
N ASP A 36 -2.46 -4.95 7.31
CA ASP A 36 -3.41 -5.34 8.34
C ASP A 36 -4.86 -5.33 7.82
N PHE A 37 -5.20 -4.40 6.92
CA PHE A 37 -6.53 -4.27 6.31
C PHE A 37 -6.94 -5.42 5.37
N ASN A 38 -6.00 -6.25 4.91
CA ASN A 38 -6.28 -7.45 4.12
C ASN A 38 -5.64 -8.71 4.71
N SER A 39 -5.35 -8.70 6.01
CA SER A 39 -4.68 -9.81 6.71
C SER A 39 -3.40 -10.27 6.02
N TRP A 40 -2.66 -9.32 5.40
CA TRP A 40 -1.43 -9.59 4.66
C TRP A 40 -1.59 -10.60 3.50
N SER A 41 -2.80 -10.70 2.93
CA SER A 41 -3.10 -11.64 1.84
C SER A 41 -2.90 -11.00 0.46
N GLY A 42 -1.88 -11.47 -0.27
CA GLY A 42 -1.50 -10.94 -1.59
C GLY A 42 -2.55 -11.16 -2.70
N SER A 43 -3.43 -12.15 -2.55
CA SER A 43 -4.50 -12.44 -3.54
C SER A 43 -5.67 -11.46 -3.48
N ALA A 44 -5.79 -10.68 -2.40
CA ALA A 44 -6.93 -9.79 -2.17
C ALA A 44 -6.70 -8.35 -2.67
N ALA A 45 -5.48 -8.00 -3.08
CA ALA A 45 -5.13 -6.60 -3.37
C ALA A 45 -4.02 -6.47 -4.42
N GLU A 46 -4.21 -7.13 -5.57
CA GLU A 46 -3.37 -6.92 -6.76
C GLU A 46 -3.50 -5.47 -7.26
N MET A 47 -2.39 -4.94 -7.79
CA MET A 47 -2.30 -3.60 -8.32
C MET A 47 -2.29 -3.62 -9.85
N THR A 48 -2.98 -2.66 -10.46
CA THR A 48 -2.99 -2.50 -11.92
C THR A 48 -1.72 -1.78 -12.37
N LYS A 49 -0.96 -2.39 -13.29
CA LYS A 49 0.14 -1.72 -13.98
C LYS A 49 -0.39 -0.68 -14.98
N LEU A 50 -0.01 0.57 -14.80
CA LEU A 50 -0.42 1.68 -15.66
C LEU A 50 0.40 1.69 -16.94
N LYS A 51 -0.27 1.51 -18.09
CA LYS A 51 0.38 1.43 -19.41
C LYS A 51 1.20 2.68 -19.79
N LYS A 52 0.84 3.85 -19.25
CA LYS A 52 1.46 5.14 -19.60
C LYS A 52 2.91 5.25 -19.12
N ASP A 53 3.20 4.81 -17.90
CA ASP A 53 4.48 5.05 -17.24
C ASP A 53 5.07 3.82 -16.54
N GLY A 54 4.35 2.70 -16.50
CA GLY A 54 4.78 1.45 -15.86
C GLY A 54 4.64 1.44 -14.34
N SER A 55 4.08 2.49 -13.73
CA SER A 55 3.75 2.49 -12.29
C SER A 55 2.61 1.51 -11.98
N PHE A 56 2.47 1.10 -10.73
CA PHE A 56 1.33 0.31 -10.29
C PHE A 56 0.38 1.15 -9.45
N SER A 57 -0.92 0.90 -9.53
CA SER A 57 -1.89 1.55 -8.66
C SER A 57 -3.06 0.64 -8.31
N THR A 58 -3.58 0.79 -7.10
CA THR A 58 -4.84 0.20 -6.66
C THR A 58 -5.56 1.15 -5.72
N VAL A 59 -6.85 0.93 -5.53
CA VAL A 59 -7.68 1.73 -4.62
C VAL A 59 -8.43 0.79 -3.70
N LEU A 60 -8.27 0.99 -2.40
CA LEU A 60 -8.95 0.21 -1.36
C LEU A 60 -9.81 1.12 -0.49
N GLU A 61 -10.92 0.58 0.00
CA GLU A 61 -11.73 1.19 1.04
C GLU A 61 -11.32 0.57 2.37
N ILE A 62 -10.69 1.38 3.23
CA ILE A 62 -10.11 0.92 4.49
C ILE A 62 -10.84 1.64 5.63
N GLU A 63 -11.24 0.88 6.65
CA GLU A 63 -11.88 1.43 7.85
C GLU A 63 -11.02 2.55 8.47
N LYS A 64 -11.67 3.65 8.86
CA LYS A 64 -11.00 4.79 9.48
C LYS A 64 -10.86 4.60 11.00
N GLY A 65 -10.19 5.52 11.67
CA GLY A 65 -10.11 5.55 13.15
C GLY A 65 -8.96 4.74 13.73
N LYS A 66 -8.12 4.13 12.89
CA LYS A 66 -6.91 3.41 13.33
C LYS A 66 -5.77 3.52 12.32
N SER A 67 -4.61 3.04 12.72
CA SER A 67 -3.42 2.95 11.87
C SER A 67 -3.18 1.49 11.47
N TYR A 68 -2.60 1.28 10.30
CA TYR A 68 -2.36 -0.02 9.69
C TYR A 68 -0.91 -0.13 9.26
N GLN A 69 -0.32 -1.31 9.46
CA GLN A 69 0.96 -1.65 8.83
C GLN A 69 0.71 -2.25 7.45
N PHE A 70 1.57 -1.94 6.49
CA PHE A 70 1.50 -2.47 5.14
C PHE A 70 2.85 -2.47 4.43
N ARG A 71 2.95 -3.22 3.34
CA ARG A 71 4.06 -3.22 2.36
C ARG A 71 3.55 -3.54 0.97
N TYR A 72 4.35 -3.26 -0.05
CA TYR A 72 4.13 -3.75 -1.40
C TYR A 72 4.91 -5.05 -1.62
N LEU A 73 4.29 -6.03 -2.27
CA LEU A 73 4.92 -7.26 -2.72
C LEU A 73 5.02 -7.24 -4.26
N LEU A 74 6.23 -7.07 -4.78
CA LEU A 74 6.53 -7.01 -6.20
C LEU A 74 6.98 -8.38 -6.70
N ASP A 75 6.49 -8.80 -7.87
CA ASP A 75 6.78 -10.11 -8.49
C ASP A 75 6.63 -11.31 -7.53
N GLY A 76 5.77 -11.18 -6.52
CA GLY A 76 5.52 -12.19 -5.49
C GLY A 76 6.69 -12.47 -4.54
N LYS A 77 7.78 -11.70 -4.59
CA LYS A 77 9.02 -12.02 -3.85
C LYS A 77 9.79 -10.82 -3.29
N VAL A 78 9.63 -9.63 -3.87
CA VAL A 78 10.36 -8.43 -3.45
C VAL A 78 9.45 -7.58 -2.58
N TRP A 79 9.85 -7.37 -1.32
CA TRP A 79 9.13 -6.47 -0.43
C TRP A 79 9.63 -5.03 -0.59
N TYR A 80 8.71 -4.10 -0.80
CA TYR A 80 8.99 -2.69 -1.02
C TYR A 80 8.15 -1.84 -0.07
N ASN A 81 8.78 -0.86 0.58
CA ASN A 81 8.09 0.09 1.46
C ASN A 81 7.77 1.37 0.70
N ASP A 82 6.64 1.98 1.06
CA ASP A 82 6.28 3.29 0.54
C ASP A 82 7.14 4.37 1.20
N GLU A 83 7.89 5.13 0.41
CA GLU A 83 8.73 6.24 0.90
C GLU A 83 7.90 7.42 1.42
N GLU A 84 6.64 7.54 0.98
CA GLU A 84 5.71 8.58 1.42
C GLU A 84 4.68 8.03 2.43
N ALA A 85 4.98 6.90 3.10
CA ALA A 85 4.16 6.40 4.22
C ALA A 85 4.10 7.41 5.38
N ASP A 86 3.06 7.31 6.21
CA ASP A 86 2.90 8.25 7.34
C ASP A 86 3.96 8.02 8.43
N ALA A 87 4.46 6.79 8.55
CA ALA A 87 5.59 6.41 9.40
C ALA A 87 6.17 5.05 8.97
N THR A 88 7.26 4.64 9.61
CA THR A 88 7.77 3.26 9.58
C THR A 88 7.76 2.67 10.99
N VAL A 89 7.63 1.35 11.09
CA VAL A 89 7.74 0.61 12.35
C VAL A 89 8.56 -0.66 12.14
N THR A 90 9.40 -1.00 13.11
CA THR A 90 10.17 -2.25 13.10
C THR A 90 9.21 -3.44 13.05
N SER A 91 9.44 -4.30 12.06
CA SER A 91 8.74 -5.57 11.90
C SER A 91 9.20 -6.54 12.98
N PRO A 92 8.33 -7.44 13.48
CA PRO A 92 8.74 -8.50 14.39
C PRO A 92 9.65 -9.55 13.73
N TYR A 93 9.82 -9.50 12.40
CA TYR A 93 10.66 -10.42 11.63
C TYR A 93 11.95 -9.73 11.16
N GLY A 94 13.06 -10.01 11.85
CA GLY A 94 14.40 -9.54 11.50
C GLY A 94 14.58 -8.01 11.55
N ASP A 95 15.66 -7.51 10.94
CA ASP A 95 15.95 -6.07 10.79
C ASP A 95 15.15 -5.45 9.63
N SER A 96 13.83 -5.67 9.61
CA SER A 96 12.95 -5.13 8.57
C SER A 96 11.95 -4.14 9.15
N GLU A 97 11.45 -3.24 8.31
CA GLU A 97 10.44 -2.25 8.69
C GLU A 97 9.19 -2.40 7.82
N ASN A 98 8.04 -2.07 8.40
CA ASN A 98 6.76 -1.94 7.71
C ASN A 98 6.39 -0.47 7.56
N ALA A 99 5.77 -0.12 6.45
CA ALA A 99 5.16 1.20 6.29
C ALA A 99 3.87 1.30 7.11
N VAL A 100 3.59 2.49 7.64
CA VAL A 100 2.38 2.77 8.43
C VAL A 100 1.45 3.68 7.63
N LEU A 101 0.18 3.29 7.56
CA LEU A 101 -0.94 4.06 7.03
C LEU A 101 -1.81 4.51 8.21
N ASP A 102 -1.85 5.81 8.47
CA ASP A 102 -2.66 6.41 9.53
C ASP A 102 -3.99 6.95 9.01
N LEU A 103 -5.11 6.40 9.48
CA LEU A 103 -6.47 6.79 9.11
C LEU A 103 -7.29 7.31 10.30
N ARG A 104 -6.65 7.76 11.39
CA ARG A 104 -7.33 8.26 12.62
C ARG A 104 -8.04 9.62 12.48
N ASN A 105 -8.09 10.18 11.28
CA ASN A 105 -8.57 11.55 11.02
C ASN A 105 -10.10 11.68 10.98
#